data_AF-A0A5K1FY77-F1
#
_entry.id   AF-A0A5K1FY77-F1
#
_cell.length_a   1.000
_cell.length_b   1.000
_cell.length_c   1.000
_cell.angle_alpha   90.00
_cell.angle_beta   90.00
_cell.angle_gamma   90.00
#
_symmetry.space_group_name_H-M   'P 1'
#
loop_
_entity.id
_entity.type
_entity.pdbx_description
1 polymer ?
#
loop_
_entity_poly.entity_id
_entity_poly.type
_entity_poly.pdbx_seq_one_letter_code
_entity_poly.pdbx_strand_id
1 'polypeptide(L)'
;VLSTRCARIGVSKKISGLERTRLKLIAKTLQPPGFGLTVRTVAAGHSLEELQKDLEGLLSTWKDIVEHAQAAVLAADEGVDGAVPVILHRAIGQTLSVVQDYFNEK
;
A
#
# COMPACT_ATOMS: atom_id res chain seq x y z
N VAL A 1 2.96 3.81 -1.39
CA VAL A 1 3.13 2.79 -0.32
C VAL A 1 2.22 3.16 0.84
N LEU A 2 1.40 2.21 1.27
CA LEU A 2 0.52 2.32 2.43
C LEU A 2 1.16 1.62 3.63
N SER A 3 1.11 2.23 4.81
CA SER A 3 1.60 1.64 6.06
C SER A 3 0.50 1.70 7.11
N THR A 4 0.19 0.58 7.75
CA THR A 4 -0.85 0.48 8.77
C THR A 4 -0.32 0.96 10.12
N ARG A 5 -1.22 1.42 11.01
CA ARG A 5 -0.89 1.86 12.39
C ARG A 5 0.20 2.94 12.45
N CYS A 6 0.22 3.83 11.46
CA CYS A 6 1.19 4.91 11.33
C CYS A 6 0.45 6.15 10.83
N ALA A 7 0.89 7.36 11.19
CA ALA A 7 0.28 8.61 10.71
C ALA A 7 1.27 9.49 9.94
N ARG A 8 2.41 8.93 9.52
CA ARG A 8 3.49 9.69 8.86
C ARG A 8 3.28 9.75 7.36
N ILE A 9 3.53 10.93 6.79
CA ILE A 9 3.66 11.14 5.34
C ILE A 9 5.14 11.25 4.96
N GLY A 10 5.56 10.41 4.03
CA GLY A 10 6.88 10.42 3.41
C GLY A 10 6.81 10.72 1.92
N VAL A 11 7.83 11.40 1.39
CA VAL A 11 8.07 11.52 -0.05
C VAL A 11 9.51 11.09 -0.32
N SER A 12 9.70 10.23 -1.31
CA SER A 12 11.00 9.71 -1.75
C SER A 12 12.07 10.80 -1.78
N LYS A 13 13.28 10.51 -1.26
CA LYS A 13 14.40 11.46 -1.26
C LYS A 13 14.88 11.82 -2.67
N LYS A 14 14.61 10.96 -3.66
CA LYS A 14 14.93 11.19 -5.08
C LYS A 14 14.03 12.25 -5.74
N ILE A 15 12.91 12.61 -5.11
CA ILE A 15 12.02 13.68 -5.58
C ILE A 15 12.34 14.96 -4.78
N SER A 16 12.74 16.01 -5.50
CA SER A 16 13.14 17.31 -4.96
C SER A 16 12.32 18.45 -5.59
N GLY A 17 12.56 19.68 -5.12
CA GLY A 17 11.94 20.89 -5.70
C GLY A 17 10.43 21.00 -5.54
N LEU A 18 9.79 21.66 -6.51
CA LEU A 18 8.34 21.93 -6.51
C LEU A 18 7.51 20.65 -6.51
N GLU A 19 7.97 19.62 -7.21
CA GLU A 19 7.27 18.35 -7.32
C GLU A 19 7.16 17.63 -5.97
N ARG A 20 8.22 17.71 -5.15
CA ARG A 20 8.18 17.19 -3.77
C ARG A 20 7.08 17.85 -2.96
N THR A 21 6.93 19.17 -3.09
CA THR A 21 5.91 19.94 -2.37
C THR A 21 4.51 19.59 -2.87
N ARG A 22 4.31 19.50 -4.19
CA ARG A 22 3.05 19.10 -4.82
C ARG A 22 2.59 17.74 -4.33
N LEU A 23 3.45 16.73 -4.43
CA LEU A 23 3.13 15.36 -4.01
C LEU A 23 2.92 15.24 -2.50
N LYS A 24 3.65 16.03 -1.69
CA LYS A 24 3.42 16.07 -0.24
C LYS A 24 2.04 16.63 0.10
N LEU A 25 1.55 17.62 -0.66
CA LEU A 25 0.21 18.17 -0.47
C LEU A 25 -0.86 17.15 -0.87
N ILE A 26 -0.71 16.52 -2.04
CA ILE A 26 -1.61 15.46 -2.50
C ILE A 26 -1.68 14.32 -1.48
N ALA A 27 -0.52 13.84 -1.00
CA ALA A 27 -0.47 12.78 0.00
C ALA A 27 -1.13 13.15 1.33
N LYS A 28 -1.14 14.45 1.71
CA LYS A 28 -1.89 14.92 2.89
C LYS A 28 -3.39 14.84 2.67
N THR A 29 -3.87 15.23 1.50
CA THR A 29 -5.29 15.16 1.15
C THR A 29 -5.79 13.72 1.08
N LEU A 30 -4.97 12.82 0.56
CA LEU A 30 -5.34 11.41 0.37
C LEU A 30 -5.16 10.54 1.63
N GLN A 31 -4.49 11.01 2.68
CA GLN A 31 -4.13 10.18 3.83
C GLN A 31 -5.37 9.65 4.58
N PRO A 32 -5.60 8.32 4.61
CA PRO A 32 -6.66 7.75 5.42
C PRO A 32 -6.30 7.78 6.92
N PRO A 33 -7.28 7.93 7.83
CA PRO A 33 -7.02 7.95 9.27
C PRO A 33 -6.41 6.63 9.74
N GLY A 34 -5.34 6.71 10.53
CA GLY A 34 -4.61 5.53 11.05
C GLY A 34 -3.62 4.90 10.06
N PHE A 35 -3.46 5.48 8.86
CA PHE A 35 -2.52 5.02 7.84
C PHE A 35 -1.44 6.06 7.52
N GLY A 36 -0.24 5.55 7.28
CA GLY A 36 0.89 6.30 6.77
C GLY A 36 0.95 6.15 5.25
N LEU A 37 1.39 7.21 4.57
CA LEU A 37 1.60 7.21 3.13
C LEU A 37 3.04 7.58 2.81
N THR A 38 3.70 6.76 1.98
CA THR A 38 5.00 7.11 1.39
C THR A 38 4.89 7.15 -0.13
N VAL A 39 5.12 8.33 -0.69
CA VAL A 39 5.13 8.59 -2.13
C VAL A 39 6.48 8.14 -2.72
N ARG A 40 6.45 7.21 -3.68
CA ARG A 40 7.66 6.68 -4.34
C ARG A 40 8.03 7.52 -5.57
N THR A 41 9.20 7.26 -6.15
CA THR A 41 9.69 7.94 -7.36
C THR A 41 8.73 7.85 -8.54
N VAL A 42 8.12 6.69 -8.74
CA VAL A 42 7.16 6.45 -9.84
C VAL A 42 5.97 7.38 -9.78
N ALA A 43 5.60 7.91 -8.60
CA ALA A 43 4.47 8.82 -8.46
C ALA A 43 4.73 10.25 -8.99
N ALA A 44 5.96 10.57 -9.40
CA ALA A 44 6.27 11.88 -9.97
C ALA A 44 5.51 12.12 -11.28
N GLY A 45 4.95 13.31 -11.46
CA GLY A 45 4.17 13.68 -12.65
C GLY A 45 2.72 13.19 -12.66
N HIS A 46 2.36 12.20 -11.83
CA HIS A 46 0.99 11.69 -11.78
C HIS A 46 -0.02 12.68 -11.18
N SER A 47 -1.26 12.56 -11.64
CA SER A 47 -2.39 13.39 -11.20
C SER A 47 -2.92 12.98 -9.83
N LEU A 48 -3.79 13.82 -9.24
CA LEU A 48 -4.48 13.46 -8.00
C LEU A 48 -5.37 12.23 -8.19
N GLU A 49 -6.10 12.14 -9.30
CA GLU A 49 -7.01 11.02 -9.56
C GLU A 49 -6.24 9.70 -9.73
N GLU A 50 -5.11 9.73 -10.42
CA GLU A 50 -4.25 8.54 -10.60
C GLU A 50 -3.70 8.02 -9.27
N LEU A 51 -3.23 8.94 -8.42
CA LEU A 51 -2.71 8.59 -7.10
C LEU A 51 -3.81 8.14 -6.13
N GLN A 52 -5.03 8.68 -6.28
CA GLN A 52 -6.18 8.22 -5.53
C GLN A 52 -6.56 6.78 -5.93
N LYS A 53 -6.60 6.49 -7.22
CA LYS A 53 -6.87 5.14 -7.72
C LYS A 53 -5.81 4.12 -7.26
N ASP A 54 -4.52 4.51 -7.25
CA ASP A 54 -3.44 3.67 -6.70
C ASP A 54 -3.66 3.40 -5.19
N LEU A 55 -4.03 4.43 -4.43
CA LEU A 55 -4.35 4.28 -3.00
C LEU A 55 -5.55 3.36 -2.75
N GLU A 56 -6.62 3.48 -3.54
CA GLU A 56 -7.80 2.62 -3.45
C GLU A 56 -7.43 1.14 -3.66
N GLY A 57 -6.55 0.86 -4.61
CA GLY A 57 -6.01 -0.50 -4.82
C GLY A 57 -5.27 -1.04 -3.59
N LEU A 58 -4.41 -0.21 -2.97
CA LEU A 58 -3.70 -0.58 -1.73
C LEU A 58 -4.66 -0.83 -0.56
N LEU A 59 -5.70 0.00 -0.43
CA LEU A 59 -6.72 -0.15 0.62
C LEU A 59 -7.56 -1.41 0.40
N SER A 60 -7.93 -1.73 -0.84
CA SER A 60 -8.63 -2.98 -1.16
C SER A 60 -7.78 -4.19 -0.78
N THR A 61 -6.50 -4.20 -1.16
CA THR A 61 -5.59 -5.29 -0.80
C THR A 61 -5.46 -5.44 0.73
N TRP A 62 -5.39 -4.32 1.45
CA TRP A 62 -5.36 -4.36 2.91
C TRP A 62 -6.66 -4.90 3.51
N LYS A 63 -7.81 -4.50 2.96
CA LYS A 63 -9.12 -5.01 3.38
C LYS A 63 -9.19 -6.53 3.22
N ASP A 64 -8.78 -7.05 2.06
CA ASP A 64 -8.77 -8.50 1.79
C ASP A 64 -7.87 -9.26 2.78
N ILE A 65 -6.69 -8.69 3.10
CA ILE A 65 -5.79 -9.25 4.12
C ILE A 65 -6.46 -9.34 5.49
N VAL A 66 -7.15 -8.27 5.92
CA VAL A 66 -7.82 -8.22 7.22
C VAL A 66 -8.99 -9.22 7.28
N GLU A 67 -9.78 -9.31 6.22
CA GLU A 67 -10.90 -10.26 6.14
C GLU A 67 -10.41 -11.71 6.21
N HIS A 68 -9.36 -12.07 5.47
CA HIS A 68 -8.74 -13.40 5.56
C HIS A 68 -8.17 -13.68 6.96
N ALA A 69 -7.55 -12.67 7.59
CA ALA A 69 -7.00 -12.82 8.93
C ALA A 69 -8.11 -13.10 9.97
N GLN A 70 -9.23 -12.37 9.87
CA GLN A 70 -10.37 -12.56 10.77
C GLN A 70 -11.01 -13.95 10.58
N ALA A 71 -11.20 -14.38 9.32
CA ALA A 71 -11.72 -15.72 9.04
C ALA A 71 -10.83 -16.84 9.60
N ALA A 72 -9.50 -16.69 9.48
CA ALA A 72 -8.54 -17.64 10.03
C ALA A 72 -8.57 -17.69 11.56
N VAL A 73 -8.78 -16.55 12.24
CA VAL A 73 -8.92 -16.50 13.71
C VAL A 73 -10.21 -17.18 14.15
N LEU A 74 -11.34 -16.90 13.50
CA LEU A 74 -12.62 -17.54 13.81
C LEU A 74 -12.54 -19.08 13.68
N ALA A 75 -11.90 -19.58 12.62
CA ALA A 75 -11.70 -21.01 12.42
C ALA A 75 -10.81 -21.66 13.49
N ALA A 76 -9.91 -20.89 14.12
CA ALA A 76 -9.06 -21.38 15.21
C ALA A 76 -9.80 -21.40 16.57
N ASP A 77 -10.68 -20.43 16.83
CA ASP A 77 -11.45 -20.34 18.07
C ASP A 77 -12.53 -21.43 18.20
N GLU A 78 -13.02 -21.98 17.07
CA GLU A 78 -13.99 -23.09 17.04
C GLU A 78 -13.41 -24.46 17.47
N GLY A 79 -12.17 -24.51 17.98
CA GLY A 79 -11.66 -25.66 18.72
C GLY A 79 -11.19 -26.84 17.86
N VAL A 80 -10.75 -26.57 16.63
CA VAL A 80 -9.97 -27.57 15.87
C VAL A 80 -8.56 -27.56 16.42
N ASP A 81 -8.15 -28.63 17.12
CA ASP A 81 -6.74 -28.90 17.44
C ASP A 81 -5.88 -28.73 16.18
N GLY A 82 -5.19 -27.59 16.09
CA GLY A 82 -4.41 -27.21 14.91
C GLY A 82 -4.73 -25.80 14.41
N ALA A 83 -4.28 -24.77 15.11
CA ALA A 83 -4.14 -23.42 14.54
C ALA A 83 -3.04 -23.46 13.46
N VAL A 84 -3.38 -23.95 12.27
CA VAL A 84 -2.44 -24.06 11.14
C VAL A 84 -2.19 -22.65 10.60
N PRO A 85 -0.93 -22.19 10.52
CA PRO A 85 -0.61 -20.92 9.90
C PRO A 85 -1.12 -20.86 8.45
N VAL A 86 -1.89 -19.82 8.12
CA VAL A 86 -2.42 -19.60 6.77
C VAL A 86 -1.72 -18.42 6.11
N ILE A 87 -1.47 -18.55 4.80
CA ILE A 87 -0.97 -17.44 3.98
C ILE A 87 -2.11 -16.46 3.72
N LEU A 88 -2.00 -15.23 4.22
CA LEU A 88 -3.03 -14.19 4.04
C LEU A 88 -2.93 -13.45 2.71
N HIS A 89 -1.70 -13.23 2.23
CA HIS A 89 -1.43 -12.55 0.98
C HIS A 89 -0.08 -12.98 0.42
N ARG A 90 -0.04 -13.27 -0.88
CA ARG A 90 1.19 -13.53 -1.61
C ARG A 90 1.50 -12.29 -2.45
N ALA A 91 2.57 -11.58 -2.09
CA ALA A 91 3.08 -10.51 -2.92
C ALA A 91 3.41 -11.06 -4.32
N ILE A 92 3.18 -10.25 -5.34
CA ILE A 92 3.52 -10.58 -6.72
C ILE A 92 5.01 -10.97 -6.78
N GLY A 93 5.33 -12.10 -7.45
CA GLY A 93 6.68 -12.63 -7.52
C GLY A 93 7.70 -11.61 -8.07
N GLN A 94 8.94 -11.68 -7.58
CA GLN A 94 10.02 -10.72 -7.88
C GLN A 94 10.16 -10.38 -9.38
N THR A 95 9.92 -11.36 -10.26
CA THR A 95 9.99 -11.19 -11.71
C THR A 95 9.03 -10.13 -12.25
N LEU A 96 7.77 -10.09 -11.79
CA LEU A 96 6.81 -9.10 -12.28
C LEU A 96 7.06 -7.72 -11.65
N SER A 97 7.58 -7.67 -10.42
CA SER A 97 7.98 -6.40 -9.78
C SER A 97 9.11 -5.72 -10.55
N VAL A 98 10.09 -6.49 -11.03
CA VAL A 98 11.18 -5.97 -11.87
C VAL A 98 10.63 -5.44 -13.20
N VAL A 99 9.69 -6.17 -13.80
CA VAL A 99 9.02 -5.75 -15.04
C VAL A 99 8.25 -4.44 -14.83
N GLN A 100 7.43 -4.34 -13.77
CA GLN A 100 6.67 -3.12 -13.47
C GLN A 100 7.60 -1.93 -13.19
N ASP A 101 8.70 -2.14 -12.47
CA ASP A 101 9.71 -1.09 -12.25
C ASP A 101 10.37 -0.66 -13.57
N TYR A 102 10.69 -1.60 -14.47
CA TYR A 102 11.32 -1.28 -15.77
C TYR A 102 10.40 -0.53 -16.74
N PHE A 103 9.11 -0.87 -16.75
CA PHE A 103 8.15 -0.26 -17.68
C PHE A 103 7.55 1.07 -17.18
N ASN A 104 7.66 1.38 -15.89
CA ASN A 104 7.22 2.66 -15.31
C ASN A 104 8.29 3.78 -15.32
N GLU A 105 9.50 3.54 -15.85
CA GLU A 105 10.57 4.54 -15.97
C GLU A 105 10.51 5.42 -17.24
N LYS A 106 9.35 5.56 -17.90
CA LYS A 106 9.21 6.38 -19.11
C LYS A 106 8.44 7.68 -18.90
#